data_AF-A0A2R8C8W1-F1
#
_entry.id   AF-A0A2R8C8W1-F1
#
_cell.length_a   1.000
_cell.length_b   1.000
_cell.length_c   1.000
_cell.angle_alpha   90.00
_cell.angle_beta   90.00
_cell.angle_gamma   90.00
#
_symmetry.space_group_name_H-M   'P 1'
#
loop_
_entity.id
_entity.type
_entity.pdbx_description
1 polymer ?
#
loop_
_entity_poly.entity_id
_entity_poly.type
_entity_poly.pdbx_seq_one_letter_code
_entity_poly.pdbx_strand_id
1 'polypeptide(L)'
;MFDTLSLFHFLRPWWLIAVPLVLLLWYLVRRRLDGPTTDTAGLAPHLAEALSVGAHDHRRLHPIDGFACVGVLLALASAGPTWSKLPNPLIANTAPLVVALKVTPSMEEADLAPSRLERARFKISDLIASRAGARTALVAYAGSAHRVAPLTEDANILRPLLEGLTPQAMPVDGDTASRALSPAQDVLTDAETEGAILFVLDDMDPAEAKLFETADPNGTQLIFLTALPPGQSLTQLDRIPNATIVQMTPDDSDLAQLDRAIRSAYVAALGQDDRLQWHDRGRLLAIPAALLVLLWFRRGWTMRWAMVLLLLPLMSTPGQARAEGWRDWFLTPDQQGQIAMNRKEYSAAGGLFQDRYLSGYAKYKAGEYADAATIFAALETPEAAFAEGMTRIRNREYRPAIAAFERALELRPDWPEAEHNLALSKEILEYVETTREQSDTGEDSGIGADDVVFDNEAQRGSDTTIEAAKEGAAAQTADQWISSIDTDMTKFLRSRFLIENQEAEQ
;
A
#
# COMPACT_ATOMS: atom_id res chain seq x y z
N MET A 1 9.11 -15.37 7.07
CA MET A 1 8.19 -16.42 6.57
C MET A 1 7.49 -17.17 7.71
N PHE A 2 8.06 -17.24 8.92
CA PHE A 2 7.38 -17.87 10.07
C PHE A 2 6.32 -16.95 10.72
N ASP A 3 6.48 -15.63 10.70
CA ASP A 3 5.45 -14.71 11.23
C ASP A 3 4.16 -14.68 10.41
N THR A 4 4.20 -14.96 9.11
CA THR A 4 2.97 -15.03 8.30
C THR A 4 2.08 -16.21 8.67
N LEU A 5 2.63 -17.24 9.32
CA LEU A 5 1.86 -18.39 9.78
C LEU A 5 1.09 -18.10 11.08
N SER A 6 1.52 -17.12 11.89
CA SER A 6 0.77 -16.74 13.09
C SER A 6 -0.54 -16.04 12.75
N LEU A 7 -0.60 -15.35 11.60
CA LEU A 7 -1.79 -14.68 11.08
C LEU A 7 -2.76 -15.62 10.35
N PHE A 8 -2.41 -16.91 10.20
CA PHE A 8 -3.21 -17.84 9.43
C PHE A 8 -4.50 -18.25 10.15
N HIS A 9 -5.65 -17.98 9.53
CA HIS A 9 -6.95 -18.49 9.98
C HIS A 9 -7.95 -18.59 8.80
N PHE A 10 -9.16 -19.08 9.08
CA PHE A 10 -10.25 -19.16 8.12
C PHE A 10 -11.29 -18.09 8.40
N LEU A 11 -11.69 -17.32 7.37
CA LEU A 11 -12.73 -16.30 7.48
C LEU A 11 -14.11 -16.89 7.75
N ARG A 12 -14.37 -18.09 7.22
CA ARG A 12 -15.68 -18.76 7.27
C ARG A 12 -15.51 -20.22 7.71
N PRO A 13 -15.10 -20.49 8.97
CA PRO A 13 -14.68 -21.82 9.40
C PRO A 13 -15.79 -22.88 9.33
N TRP A 14 -17.07 -22.48 9.31
CA TRP A 14 -18.20 -23.39 9.17
C TRP A 14 -18.20 -24.20 7.87
N TRP A 15 -17.58 -23.70 6.78
CA TRP A 15 -17.39 -24.48 5.55
C TRP A 15 -16.48 -25.70 5.73
N LEU A 16 -15.66 -25.75 6.79
CA LEU A 16 -14.84 -26.92 7.09
C LEU A 16 -15.69 -28.16 7.41
N ILE A 17 -16.96 -28.00 7.81
CA ILE A 17 -17.92 -29.10 8.01
C ILE A 17 -18.21 -29.83 6.68
N ALA A 18 -18.07 -29.15 5.53
CA ALA A 18 -18.23 -29.79 4.24
C ALA A 18 -17.13 -30.82 3.95
N VAL A 19 -15.93 -30.67 4.52
CA VAL A 19 -14.80 -31.60 4.34
C VAL A 19 -15.14 -33.02 4.84
N PRO A 20 -15.53 -33.25 6.10
CA PRO A 20 -15.91 -34.59 6.56
C PRO A 20 -17.16 -35.13 5.84
N LEU A 21 -18.09 -34.27 5.40
CA LEU A 21 -19.24 -34.69 4.60
C LEU A 21 -18.82 -35.23 3.22
N VAL A 22 -17.93 -34.52 2.52
CA VAL A 22 -17.36 -34.95 1.23
C VAL A 22 -16.58 -36.25 1.40
N LEU A 23 -15.76 -36.37 2.45
CA LEU A 23 -15.00 -37.59 2.73
C LEU A 23 -15.90 -38.77 3.12
N LEU A 24 -16.97 -38.54 3.86
CA LEU A 24 -17.97 -39.57 4.19
C LEU A 24 -18.68 -40.07 2.93
N LEU A 25 -19.14 -39.16 2.07
CA LEU A 25 -19.77 -39.52 0.79
C LEU A 25 -18.80 -40.28 -0.11
N TRP A 26 -17.57 -39.80 -0.22
CA TRP A 26 -16.49 -40.49 -0.93
C TRP A 26 -16.30 -41.91 -0.40
N TYR A 27 -16.22 -42.08 0.92
CA TYR A 27 -16.04 -43.38 1.55
C TYR A 27 -17.21 -44.34 1.29
N LEU A 28 -18.45 -43.85 1.42
CA LEU A 28 -19.66 -44.64 1.19
C LEU A 28 -19.78 -45.08 -0.28
N VAL A 29 -19.43 -44.21 -1.22
CA VAL A 29 -19.47 -44.53 -2.67
C VAL A 29 -18.32 -45.47 -3.05
N ARG A 30 -17.11 -45.24 -2.54
CA ARG A 30 -15.96 -46.09 -2.81
C ARG A 30 -16.16 -47.53 -2.31
N ARG A 31 -16.71 -47.69 -1.11
CA ARG A 31 -17.11 -49.02 -0.58
C ARG A 31 -18.09 -49.78 -1.48
N ARG A 32 -18.97 -49.09 -2.21
CA ARG A 32 -19.92 -49.72 -3.14
C ARG A 32 -19.28 -50.08 -4.48
N LEU A 33 -18.28 -49.32 -4.91
CA LEU A 33 -17.53 -49.57 -6.14
C LEU A 33 -16.52 -50.72 -5.98
N ASP A 34 -15.91 -50.83 -4.80
CA ASP A 34 -14.98 -51.91 -4.43
C ASP A 34 -15.71 -53.21 -4.02
N GLY A 35 -17.04 -53.17 -3.92
CA GLY A 35 -17.87 -54.35 -3.65
C GLY A 35 -17.92 -55.28 -4.87
N PRO A 36 -18.08 -56.60 -4.67
CA PRO A 36 -18.20 -57.54 -5.78
C PRO A 36 -19.39 -57.14 -6.66
N THR A 37 -19.12 -56.78 -7.92
CA THR A 37 -20.10 -56.26 -8.88
C THR A 37 -21.03 -57.33 -9.43
N THR A 38 -20.78 -58.59 -9.11
CA THR A 38 -21.57 -59.73 -9.56
C THR A 38 -22.02 -60.51 -8.34
N ASP A 39 -23.34 -60.61 -8.14
CA ASP A 39 -23.92 -61.57 -7.21
C ASP A 39 -23.69 -62.97 -7.81
N THR A 40 -22.53 -63.56 -7.51
CA THR A 40 -22.14 -64.92 -7.93
C THR A 40 -22.74 -65.98 -7.03
N ALA A 41 -23.68 -65.61 -6.15
CA ALA A 41 -24.41 -66.54 -5.31
C ALA A 41 -25.17 -67.55 -6.20
N GLY A 42 -24.56 -68.72 -6.42
CA GLY A 42 -25.11 -69.82 -7.22
C GLY A 42 -24.40 -70.12 -8.54
N LEU A 43 -23.34 -69.40 -8.91
CA LEU A 43 -22.55 -69.67 -10.13
C LEU A 43 -21.29 -70.49 -9.83
N ALA A 44 -20.98 -71.47 -10.69
CA ALA A 44 -19.73 -72.23 -10.58
C ALA A 44 -18.51 -71.32 -10.85
N PRO A 45 -17.39 -71.47 -10.12
CA PRO A 45 -16.26 -70.53 -10.16
C PRO A 45 -15.70 -70.26 -11.56
N HIS A 46 -15.61 -71.30 -12.40
CA HIS A 46 -15.08 -71.21 -13.76
C HIS A 46 -16.00 -70.46 -14.74
N LEU A 47 -17.31 -70.41 -14.48
CA LEU A 47 -18.27 -69.64 -15.29
C LEU A 47 -18.33 -68.18 -14.85
N ALA A 48 -18.17 -67.92 -13.56
CA ALA A 48 -18.10 -66.56 -13.03
C ALA A 48 -16.86 -65.81 -13.59
N GLU A 49 -15.72 -66.48 -13.67
CA GLU A 49 -14.47 -65.91 -14.22
C GLU A 49 -14.54 -65.65 -15.73
N ALA A 50 -15.20 -66.53 -16.49
CA ALA A 50 -15.38 -66.38 -17.94
C ALA A 50 -16.41 -65.32 -18.34
N LEU A 51 -17.42 -65.06 -17.48
CA LEU A 51 -18.47 -64.05 -17.71
C LEU A 51 -18.09 -62.67 -17.18
N SER A 52 -17.09 -62.57 -16.30
CA SER A 52 -16.62 -61.31 -15.75
C SER A 52 -15.64 -60.60 -16.70
N VAL A 53 -16.14 -60.12 -17.84
CA VAL A 53 -15.33 -59.30 -18.75
C VAL A 53 -15.07 -57.93 -18.11
N GLY A 54 -13.82 -57.70 -17.68
CA GLY A 54 -13.38 -56.44 -17.07
C GLY A 54 -13.16 -56.47 -15.55
N ALA A 55 -13.24 -57.63 -14.89
CA ALA A 55 -13.07 -57.77 -13.43
C ALA A 55 -11.67 -57.43 -12.88
N HIS A 56 -10.70 -57.15 -13.74
CA HIS A 56 -9.31 -56.84 -13.36
C HIS A 56 -8.85 -55.47 -13.90
N ASP A 57 -9.72 -54.47 -13.97
CA ASP A 57 -9.24 -53.09 -14.14
C ASP A 57 -8.76 -52.57 -12.77
N HIS A 58 -7.52 -52.90 -12.39
CA HIS A 58 -6.84 -52.42 -11.18
C HIS A 58 -6.50 -50.92 -11.25
N ARG A 59 -7.48 -50.07 -11.53
CA ARG A 59 -7.27 -48.62 -11.46
C ARG A 59 -7.14 -48.22 -10.00
N ARG A 60 -5.94 -47.82 -9.59
CA ARG A 60 -5.67 -47.28 -8.25
C ARG A 60 -6.45 -46.01 -7.92
N LEU A 61 -6.99 -45.33 -8.94
CA LEU A 61 -7.73 -44.09 -8.84
C LEU A 61 -9.08 -44.22 -9.55
N HIS A 62 -10.17 -44.06 -8.80
CA HIS A 62 -11.52 -43.97 -9.33
C HIS A 62 -11.91 -42.50 -9.56
N PRO A 63 -12.82 -42.19 -10.51
CA PRO A 63 -13.29 -40.82 -10.72
C PRO A 63 -13.87 -40.15 -9.46
N ILE A 64 -14.39 -40.94 -8.51
CA ILE A 64 -14.88 -40.45 -7.20
C ILE A 64 -13.74 -39.87 -6.33
N ASP A 65 -12.51 -40.37 -6.46
CA ASP A 65 -11.34 -39.85 -5.73
C ASP A 65 -11.02 -38.41 -6.19
N GLY A 66 -11.12 -38.17 -7.51
CA GLY A 66 -10.98 -36.84 -8.08
C GLY A 66 -12.09 -35.89 -7.63
N PHE A 67 -13.35 -36.36 -7.59
CA PHE A 67 -14.49 -35.56 -7.10
C PHE A 67 -14.34 -35.19 -5.62
N ALA A 68 -13.90 -36.14 -4.79
CA ALA A 68 -13.64 -35.88 -3.39
C ALA A 68 -12.53 -34.84 -3.22
N CYS A 69 -11.44 -34.97 -3.98
CA CYS A 69 -10.34 -34.01 -3.96
C CYS A 69 -10.79 -32.60 -4.36
N VAL A 70 -11.55 -32.47 -5.45
CA VAL A 70 -12.15 -31.19 -5.88
C VAL A 70 -13.08 -30.64 -4.80
N GLY A 71 -13.96 -31.47 -4.23
CA GLY A 71 -14.90 -31.07 -3.18
C GLY A 71 -14.19 -30.56 -1.92
N VAL A 72 -13.10 -31.20 -1.50
CA VAL A 72 -12.27 -30.75 -0.38
C VAL A 72 -11.59 -29.43 -0.70
N LEU A 73 -11.02 -29.28 -1.90
CA LEU A 73 -10.38 -28.02 -2.32
C LEU A 73 -11.38 -26.87 -2.37
N LEU A 74 -12.60 -27.09 -2.87
CA LEU A 74 -13.66 -26.08 -2.91
C LEU A 74 -14.22 -25.75 -1.52
N ALA A 75 -14.32 -26.74 -0.63
CA ALA A 75 -14.71 -26.51 0.76
C ALA A 75 -13.67 -25.65 1.50
N LEU A 76 -12.38 -25.95 1.32
CA LEU A 76 -11.28 -25.14 1.85
C LEU A 76 -11.24 -23.74 1.21
N ALA A 77 -11.47 -23.63 -0.11
CA ALA A 77 -11.58 -22.35 -0.80
C ALA A 77 -12.70 -21.49 -0.20
N SER A 78 -13.86 -22.10 0.05
CA SER A 78 -15.05 -21.42 0.60
C SER A 78 -14.89 -21.06 2.08
N ALA A 79 -14.09 -21.82 2.83
CA ALA A 79 -13.70 -21.48 4.20
C ALA A 79 -12.84 -20.20 4.28
N GLY A 80 -12.26 -19.78 3.15
CA GLY A 80 -11.52 -18.53 3.02
C GLY A 80 -10.25 -18.51 3.87
N PRO A 81 -9.23 -19.34 3.59
CA PRO A 81 -7.93 -19.24 4.24
C PRO A 81 -7.37 -17.84 4.00
N THR A 82 -6.83 -17.23 5.05
CA THR A 82 -6.22 -15.91 5.00
C THR A 82 -4.96 -15.88 5.86
N TRP A 83 -4.01 -15.03 5.49
CA TRP A 83 -2.73 -14.80 6.18
C TRP A 83 -2.18 -13.38 5.93
N SER A 84 -3.03 -12.46 5.47
CA SER A 84 -2.67 -11.06 5.18
C SER A 84 -3.90 -10.17 5.24
N LYS A 85 -3.78 -8.93 5.72
CA LYS A 85 -4.84 -7.91 5.70
C LYS A 85 -4.74 -7.05 4.41
N LEU A 86 -5.84 -6.45 3.96
CA LEU A 86 -5.85 -5.46 2.86
C LEU A 86 -5.49 -4.09 3.43
N PRO A 87 -4.54 -3.34 2.82
CA PRO A 87 -4.35 -1.93 3.14
C PRO A 87 -5.56 -1.12 2.65
N ASN A 88 -5.90 -0.04 3.37
CA ASN A 88 -6.92 0.89 2.90
C ASN A 88 -6.40 1.62 1.65
N PRO A 89 -7.08 1.55 0.49
CA PRO A 89 -6.58 2.18 -0.75
C PRO A 89 -6.29 3.67 -0.62
N LEU A 90 -7.06 4.38 0.20
CA LEU A 90 -6.92 5.84 0.40
C LEU A 90 -5.77 6.24 1.31
N ILE A 91 -5.24 5.30 2.09
CA ILE A 91 -4.06 5.46 2.93
C ILE A 91 -2.93 4.72 2.22
N ALA A 92 -2.08 5.45 1.50
CA ALA A 92 -0.93 4.98 0.70
C ALA A 92 -0.80 3.45 0.54
N ASN A 93 -1.10 2.92 -0.65
CA ASN A 93 -1.01 1.48 -1.00
C ASN A 93 0.42 0.89 -0.90
N THR A 94 1.42 1.71 -0.65
CA THR A 94 2.81 1.32 -0.54
C THR A 94 3.37 1.84 0.78
N ALA A 95 4.13 0.99 1.45
CA ALA A 95 4.71 1.28 2.76
C ALA A 95 5.37 2.66 2.81
N PRO A 96 5.02 3.50 3.79
CA PRO A 96 5.82 4.66 4.16
C PRO A 96 7.29 4.29 4.36
N LEU A 97 8.17 5.14 3.87
CA LEU A 97 9.61 4.96 3.96
C LEU A 97 10.25 6.24 4.50
N VAL A 98 11.05 6.11 5.55
CA VAL A 98 11.94 7.19 5.97
C VAL A 98 13.35 6.84 5.50
N VAL A 99 13.93 7.68 4.64
CA VAL A 99 15.30 7.52 4.19
C VAL A 99 16.21 8.36 5.06
N ALA A 100 17.08 7.72 5.84
CA ALA A 100 18.15 8.35 6.61
C ALA A 100 19.45 8.28 5.79
N LEU A 101 19.80 9.36 5.12
CA LEU A 101 21.01 9.46 4.30
C LEU A 101 22.18 10.00 5.13
N LYS A 102 23.29 9.26 5.14
CA LYS A 102 24.57 9.75 5.66
C LYS A 102 25.17 10.80 4.74
N VAL A 103 25.55 11.94 5.28
CA VAL A 103 26.08 13.10 4.54
C VAL A 103 27.40 13.55 5.15
N THR A 104 28.45 12.73 4.98
CA THR A 104 29.79 12.93 5.52
C THR A 104 30.84 13.03 4.40
N PRO A 105 32.06 13.56 4.67
CA PRO A 105 33.14 13.57 3.68
C PRO A 105 33.51 12.18 3.13
N SER A 106 33.36 11.11 3.92
CA SER A 106 33.61 9.73 3.47
C SER A 106 32.64 9.29 2.36
N MET A 107 31.42 9.86 2.33
CA MET A 107 30.46 9.63 1.26
C MET A 107 30.84 10.36 -0.03
N GLU A 108 31.78 11.32 -0.02
CA GLU A 108 32.28 11.95 -1.26
C GLU A 108 33.35 11.11 -1.97
N GLU A 109 33.79 9.97 -1.39
CA GLU A 109 34.75 9.08 -2.02
C GLU A 109 34.25 8.51 -3.36
N ALA A 110 35.15 8.39 -4.34
CA ALA A 110 34.88 7.98 -5.72
C ALA A 110 35.20 6.50 -6.00
N ASP A 111 35.28 5.66 -4.97
CA ASP A 111 35.46 4.22 -5.10
C ASP A 111 34.21 3.52 -5.67
N LEU A 112 33.04 4.15 -5.51
CA LEU A 112 31.80 3.84 -6.18
C LEU A 112 31.43 5.00 -7.12
N ALA A 113 31.59 4.82 -8.43
CA ALA A 113 31.36 5.90 -9.39
C ALA A 113 29.90 6.41 -9.36
N PRO A 114 29.65 7.73 -9.47
CA PRO A 114 30.64 8.81 -9.51
C PRO A 114 31.24 9.15 -8.13
N SER A 115 30.43 9.18 -7.08
CA SER A 115 30.85 9.10 -5.68
C SER A 115 29.81 8.29 -4.88
N ARG A 116 30.14 7.84 -3.67
CA ARG A 116 29.18 7.09 -2.81
C ARG A 116 27.90 7.89 -2.58
N LEU A 117 28.01 9.20 -2.31
CA LEU A 117 26.88 10.10 -2.08
C LEU A 117 26.05 10.31 -3.34
N GLU A 118 26.69 10.57 -4.48
CA GLU A 118 25.96 10.73 -5.74
C GLU A 118 25.27 9.43 -6.17
N ARG A 119 25.95 8.28 -5.98
CA ARG A 119 25.35 6.97 -6.22
C ARG A 119 24.16 6.73 -5.29
N ALA A 120 24.28 7.08 -4.01
CA ALA A 120 23.20 7.02 -3.05
C ALA A 120 21.99 7.87 -3.50
N ARG A 121 22.22 9.11 -3.92
CA ARG A 121 21.17 10.00 -4.44
C ARG A 121 20.47 9.41 -5.65
N PHE A 122 21.21 8.86 -6.61
CA PHE A 122 20.60 8.18 -7.77
C PHE A 122 19.74 6.99 -7.32
N LYS A 123 20.26 6.12 -6.45
CA LYS A 123 19.51 4.97 -5.94
C LYS A 123 18.26 5.37 -5.15
N ILE A 124 18.34 6.42 -4.34
CA ILE A 124 17.18 6.95 -3.60
C ILE A 124 16.15 7.52 -4.59
N SER A 125 16.58 8.28 -5.60
CA SER A 125 15.69 8.83 -6.64
C SER A 125 14.99 7.73 -7.44
N ASP A 126 15.72 6.67 -7.82
CA ASP A 126 15.16 5.50 -8.51
C ASP A 126 14.22 4.70 -7.60
N LEU A 127 14.54 4.58 -6.31
CA LEU A 127 13.68 3.95 -5.31
C LEU A 127 12.36 4.74 -5.15
N ILE A 128 12.42 6.07 -5.07
CA ILE A 128 11.24 6.93 -5.00
C ILE A 128 10.41 6.79 -6.28
N ALA A 129 11.04 6.81 -7.46
CA ALA A 129 10.35 6.71 -8.75
C ALA A 129 9.67 5.35 -8.97
N SER A 130 10.33 4.25 -8.57
CA SER A 130 9.78 2.90 -8.65
C SER A 130 8.62 2.67 -7.68
N ARG A 131 8.60 3.40 -6.56
CA ARG A 131 7.56 3.35 -5.52
C ARG A 131 6.53 4.46 -5.70
N ALA A 132 6.00 4.63 -6.91
CA ALA A 132 5.02 5.68 -7.21
C ALA A 132 3.79 5.63 -6.27
N GLY A 133 3.49 6.74 -5.60
CA GLY A 133 2.42 6.84 -4.61
C GLY A 133 2.80 6.33 -3.21
N ALA A 134 4.05 5.92 -2.99
CA ALA A 134 4.58 5.67 -1.66
C ALA A 134 5.03 6.98 -1.03
N ARG A 135 4.55 7.20 0.18
CA ARG A 135 4.94 8.29 1.05
C ARG A 135 6.41 8.10 1.48
N THR A 136 7.30 9.03 1.12
CA THR A 136 8.72 9.00 1.48
C THR A 136 9.09 10.26 2.26
N ALA A 137 9.78 10.09 3.36
CA ALA A 137 10.41 11.17 4.12
C ALA A 137 11.92 11.07 4.00
N LEU A 138 12.60 12.19 4.22
CA LEU A 138 14.05 12.29 4.09
C LEU A 138 14.64 12.89 5.36
N VAL A 139 15.61 12.18 5.93
CA VAL A 139 16.42 12.58 7.07
C VAL A 139 17.87 12.56 6.62
N ALA A 140 18.62 13.62 6.93
CA ALA A 140 20.06 13.70 6.67
C ALA A 140 20.80 13.62 8.00
N TYR A 141 21.91 12.89 8.04
CA TYR A 141 22.70 12.78 9.26
C TYR A 141 24.21 12.78 9.02
N ALA A 142 24.92 13.29 10.02
CA ALA A 142 26.37 13.30 10.17
C ALA A 142 26.68 13.25 11.68
N GLY A 143 27.27 14.30 12.26
CA GLY A 143 27.35 14.46 13.73
C GLY A 143 26.04 14.96 14.35
N SER A 144 25.15 15.52 13.53
CA SER A 144 23.76 15.93 13.86
C SER A 144 22.80 15.26 12.88
N ALA A 145 21.49 15.23 13.19
CA ALA A 145 20.48 14.64 12.32
C ALA A 145 19.28 15.58 12.15
N HIS A 146 18.82 15.75 10.92
CA HIS A 146 17.81 16.74 10.56
C HIS A 146 16.77 16.18 9.60
N ARG A 147 15.51 16.57 9.80
CA ARG A 147 14.36 16.20 8.96
C ARG A 147 14.34 17.11 7.72
N VAL A 148 14.84 16.61 6.60
CA VAL A 148 14.94 17.36 5.34
C VAL A 148 13.57 17.55 4.72
N ALA A 149 12.80 16.46 4.62
CA ALA A 149 11.46 16.44 4.06
C ALA A 149 10.51 15.61 4.94
N PRO A 150 9.28 16.07 5.19
CA PRO A 150 8.26 15.25 5.81
C PRO A 150 7.80 14.15 4.85
N LEU A 151 6.92 13.29 5.34
CA LEU A 151 6.38 12.18 4.59
C LEU A 151 5.51 12.67 3.41
N THR A 152 6.00 12.53 2.16
CA THR A 152 5.33 13.03 0.95
C THR A 152 5.29 12.01 -0.19
N GLU A 153 4.27 12.07 -1.04
CA GLU A 153 4.18 11.30 -2.30
C GLU A 153 4.86 12.01 -3.49
N ASP A 154 5.22 13.30 -3.34
CA ASP A 154 5.72 14.13 -4.44
C ASP A 154 7.24 14.02 -4.61
N ALA A 155 7.64 13.21 -5.58
CA ALA A 155 9.04 13.03 -5.96
C ALA A 155 9.69 14.33 -6.50
N ASN A 156 8.92 15.28 -7.02
CA ASN A 156 9.48 16.53 -7.56
C ASN A 156 9.96 17.47 -6.45
N ILE A 157 9.38 17.37 -5.26
CA ILE A 157 9.83 18.12 -4.07
C ILE A 157 11.08 17.46 -3.48
N LEU A 158 11.14 16.13 -3.47
CA LEU A 158 12.26 15.39 -2.86
C LEU A 158 13.57 15.50 -3.65
N ARG A 159 13.52 15.54 -4.99
CA ARG A 159 14.71 15.62 -5.84
C ARG A 159 15.63 16.82 -5.55
N PRO A 160 15.16 18.08 -5.58
CA PRO A 160 16.04 19.22 -5.30
C PRO A 160 16.57 19.18 -3.87
N LEU A 161 15.76 18.71 -2.90
CA LEU A 161 16.21 18.54 -1.51
C LEU A 161 17.33 17.51 -1.39
N LEU A 162 17.22 16.36 -2.07
CA LEU A 162 18.27 15.34 -2.13
C LEU A 162 19.57 15.86 -2.76
N GLU A 163 19.46 16.65 -3.83
CA GLU A 163 20.61 17.25 -4.52
C GLU A 163 21.35 18.25 -3.61
N GLY A 164 20.63 18.98 -2.76
CA GLY A 164 21.20 19.92 -1.79
C GLY A 164 21.91 19.27 -0.58
N LEU A 165 21.80 17.94 -0.39
CA LEU A 165 22.39 17.26 0.77
C LEU A 165 23.88 16.96 0.58
N THR A 166 24.74 17.95 0.78
CA THR A 166 26.20 17.77 0.79
C THR A 166 26.77 17.84 2.21
N PRO A 167 28.00 17.35 2.46
CA PRO A 167 28.62 17.46 3.79
C PRO A 167 28.69 18.90 4.29
N GLN A 168 28.81 19.88 3.38
CA GLN A 168 28.82 21.30 3.75
C GLN A 168 27.45 21.83 4.19
N ALA A 169 26.36 21.11 3.94
CA ALA A 169 25.04 21.44 4.47
C ALA A 169 24.89 21.07 5.96
N MET A 170 25.69 20.12 6.46
CA MET A 170 25.55 19.66 7.84
C MET A 170 26.23 20.65 8.82
N PRO A 171 25.59 20.97 9.96
CA PRO A 171 26.14 21.92 10.93
C PRO A 171 27.23 21.31 11.82
N VAL A 172 27.15 20.00 12.09
CA VAL A 172 28.07 19.27 12.95
C VAL A 172 28.66 18.08 12.20
N ASP A 173 29.97 18.08 12.05
CA ASP A 173 30.73 16.96 11.50
C ASP A 173 30.70 15.75 12.45
N GLY A 174 30.63 14.55 11.90
CA GLY A 174 30.63 13.31 12.66
C GLY A 174 29.95 12.16 11.91
N ASP A 175 29.90 11.00 12.55
CA ASP A 175 29.24 9.81 12.02
C ASP A 175 28.41 9.14 13.11
N THR A 176 27.23 9.70 13.39
CA THR A 176 26.36 9.26 14.49
C THR A 176 25.01 8.85 13.95
N ALA A 177 24.93 7.62 13.42
CA ALA A 177 23.70 7.08 12.85
C ALA A 177 22.56 6.99 13.87
N SER A 178 22.86 6.73 15.14
CA SER A 178 21.85 6.68 16.21
C SER A 178 21.06 7.99 16.36
N ARG A 179 21.67 9.15 16.09
CA ARG A 179 20.97 10.45 16.12
C ARG A 179 19.87 10.57 15.07
N ALA A 180 19.97 9.84 13.97
CA ALA A 180 18.93 9.84 12.93
C ALA A 180 17.75 8.94 13.27
N LEU A 181 17.89 8.01 14.22
CA LEU A 181 16.85 7.05 14.57
C LEU A 181 15.61 7.73 15.17
N SER A 182 15.81 8.63 16.15
CA SER A 182 14.70 9.36 16.78
C SER A 182 13.93 10.23 15.78
N PRO A 183 14.55 11.14 15.01
CA PRO A 183 13.85 11.91 14.00
C PRO A 183 13.13 11.05 12.95
N ALA A 184 13.69 9.87 12.60
CA ALA A 184 13.05 8.96 11.67
C ALA A 184 11.82 8.26 12.26
N GLN A 185 11.87 7.88 13.53
CA GLN A 185 10.74 7.31 14.27
C GLN A 185 9.64 8.35 14.52
N ASP A 186 10.03 9.59 14.85
CA ASP A 186 9.10 10.70 15.07
C ASP A 186 8.30 10.96 13.79
N VAL A 187 8.93 10.96 12.61
CA VAL A 187 8.23 11.11 11.33
C VAL A 187 7.14 10.06 11.11
N LEU A 188 7.40 8.80 11.49
CA LEU A 188 6.41 7.72 11.34
C LEU A 188 5.30 7.82 12.40
N THR A 189 5.68 8.18 13.63
CA THR A 189 4.76 8.35 14.77
C THR A 189 3.82 9.54 14.56
N ASP A 190 4.35 10.70 14.14
CA ASP A 190 3.60 11.91 13.81
C ASP A 190 2.57 11.66 12.71
N ALA A 191 2.87 10.76 11.78
CA ALA A 191 2.00 10.39 10.67
C ALA A 191 1.05 9.22 11.00
N GLU A 192 1.06 8.73 12.25
CA GLU A 192 0.30 7.58 12.76
C GLU A 192 0.35 6.38 11.81
N THR A 193 1.54 6.11 11.24
CA THR A 193 1.67 5.12 10.18
C THR A 193 2.86 4.22 10.40
N GLU A 194 2.62 2.93 10.25
CA GLU A 194 3.68 1.95 10.22
C GLU A 194 4.49 2.05 8.93
N GLY A 195 5.81 1.85 9.02
CA GLY A 195 6.71 2.02 7.89
C GLY A 195 8.04 1.31 8.06
N ALA A 196 8.98 1.61 7.16
CA ALA A 196 10.35 1.15 7.26
C ALA A 196 11.31 2.35 7.32
N ILE A 197 12.43 2.19 8.01
CA ILE A 197 13.53 3.17 8.02
C ILE A 197 14.68 2.58 7.22
N LEU A 198 15.07 3.29 6.16
CA LEU A 198 16.20 2.96 5.29
C LEU A 198 17.38 3.86 5.61
N PHE A 199 18.41 3.30 6.24
CA PHE A 199 19.69 3.96 6.40
C PHE A 199 20.57 3.75 5.16
N VAL A 200 21.15 4.82 4.65
CA VAL A 200 22.07 4.79 3.50
C VAL A 200 23.44 5.30 3.96
N LEU A 201 24.42 4.41 3.98
CA LEU A 201 25.72 4.66 4.64
C LEU A 201 26.86 3.87 3.98
N ASP A 202 28.09 4.33 4.17
CA ASP A 202 29.31 3.67 3.73
C ASP A 202 29.99 2.87 4.86
N ASP A 203 30.02 3.41 6.08
CA ASP A 203 30.52 2.75 7.28
C ASP A 203 29.69 3.08 8.52
N MET A 204 29.96 2.34 9.60
CA MET A 204 29.34 2.53 10.91
C MET A 204 30.25 1.99 12.01
N ASP A 205 30.51 2.79 13.05
CA ASP A 205 31.29 2.36 14.21
C ASP A 205 30.58 1.16 14.91
N PRO A 206 31.31 0.07 15.26
CA PRO A 206 30.77 -1.00 16.10
C PRO A 206 30.12 -0.56 17.42
N ALA A 207 30.52 0.58 18.00
CA ALA A 207 29.88 1.15 19.18
C ALA A 207 28.47 1.70 18.86
N GLU A 208 28.29 2.34 17.71
CA GLU A 208 26.99 2.81 17.21
C GLU A 208 26.09 1.61 16.88
N ALA A 209 26.61 0.58 16.21
CA ALA A 209 25.85 -0.61 15.87
C ALA A 209 25.20 -1.28 17.11
N LYS A 210 25.88 -1.25 18.27
CA LYS A 210 25.32 -1.76 19.53
C LYS A 210 24.12 -0.96 20.03
N LEU A 211 24.04 0.35 19.75
CA LEU A 211 22.88 1.15 20.12
C LEU A 211 21.63 0.67 19.38
N PHE A 212 21.79 0.23 18.13
CA PHE A 212 20.72 -0.38 17.33
C PHE A 212 20.37 -1.81 17.77
N GLU A 213 21.26 -2.53 18.46
CA GLU A 213 20.92 -3.84 19.07
C GLU A 213 19.89 -3.69 20.20
N THR A 214 20.01 -2.61 20.98
CA THR A 214 19.13 -2.31 22.12
C THR A 214 17.94 -1.42 21.78
N ALA A 215 18.00 -0.72 20.65
CA ALA A 215 16.88 0.05 20.15
C ALA A 215 15.81 -0.92 19.64
N ASP A 216 14.84 -1.25 20.49
CA ASP A 216 13.61 -1.89 20.04
C ASP A 216 12.81 -0.83 19.28
N PRO A 217 12.81 -0.84 17.93
CA PRO A 217 12.27 0.26 17.18
C PRO A 217 10.74 0.11 17.08
N ASN A 218 10.02 -0.13 18.17
CA ASN A 218 8.55 -0.29 18.21
C ASN A 218 7.98 -1.12 17.03
N GLY A 219 8.65 -2.20 16.62
CA GLY A 219 8.22 -3.00 15.46
C GLY A 219 8.54 -2.42 14.06
N THR A 220 9.16 -1.25 13.96
CA THR A 220 9.64 -0.63 12.72
C THR A 220 10.84 -1.39 12.17
N GLN A 221 10.74 -1.84 10.92
CA GLN A 221 11.84 -2.53 10.25
C GLN A 221 12.98 -1.57 9.90
N LEU A 222 14.20 -1.92 10.35
CA LEU A 222 15.43 -1.26 9.94
C LEU A 222 16.03 -1.93 8.70
N ILE A 223 16.37 -1.11 7.71
CA ILE A 223 16.99 -1.53 6.46
C ILE A 223 18.25 -0.69 6.25
N PHE A 224 19.36 -1.33 5.90
CA PHE A 224 20.63 -0.67 5.64
C PHE A 224 21.05 -0.88 4.18
N LEU A 225 21.20 0.20 3.43
CA LEU A 225 21.78 0.21 2.10
C LEU A 225 23.24 0.66 2.18
N THR A 226 24.17 -0.28 1.95
CA THR A 226 25.61 0.00 2.09
C THR A 226 26.21 0.49 0.78
N ALA A 227 26.80 1.68 0.81
CA ALA A 227 27.48 2.34 -0.29
C ALA A 227 28.95 1.91 -0.39
N LEU A 228 29.19 0.59 -0.41
CA LEU A 228 30.53 0.00 -0.41
C LEU A 228 30.85 -0.70 -1.73
N PRO A 229 32.13 -0.72 -2.15
CA PRO A 229 32.58 -1.49 -3.30
C PRO A 229 32.22 -2.98 -3.18
N PRO A 230 31.98 -3.68 -4.31
CA PRO A 230 31.66 -5.11 -4.31
C PRO A 230 32.71 -5.92 -3.54
N GLY A 231 32.24 -6.79 -2.63
CA GLY A 231 33.10 -7.66 -1.82
C GLY A 231 33.51 -7.10 -0.45
N GLN A 232 33.22 -5.84 -0.16
CA GLN A 232 33.27 -5.29 1.20
C GLN A 232 31.91 -5.41 1.88
N SER A 233 31.90 -5.67 3.19
CA SER A 233 30.68 -5.79 3.99
C SER A 233 30.91 -5.27 5.41
N LEU A 234 29.85 -4.77 6.03
CA LEU A 234 29.87 -4.24 7.40
C LEU A 234 29.35 -5.31 8.36
N THR A 235 30.23 -6.24 8.76
CA THR A 235 29.88 -7.36 9.65
C THR A 235 29.27 -6.95 11.00
N GLN A 236 29.48 -5.71 11.42
CA GLN A 236 28.86 -5.14 12.62
C GLN A 236 27.33 -4.98 12.47
N LEU A 237 26.82 -4.78 11.25
CA LEU A 237 25.39 -4.65 11.01
C LEU A 237 24.66 -5.99 11.17
N ASP A 238 25.34 -7.12 10.94
CA ASP A 238 24.77 -8.47 11.09
C ASP A 238 24.35 -8.77 12.55
N ARG A 239 24.82 -7.97 13.51
CA ARG A 239 24.46 -8.10 14.93
C ARG A 239 23.15 -7.42 15.27
N ILE A 240 22.68 -6.49 14.44
CA ILE A 240 21.45 -5.74 14.68
C ILE A 240 20.26 -6.69 14.43
N PRO A 241 19.42 -6.95 15.45
CA PRO A 241 18.30 -7.87 15.31
C PRO A 241 17.29 -7.31 14.30
N ASN A 242 16.73 -8.19 13.47
CA ASN A 242 15.73 -7.81 12.46
C ASN A 242 16.19 -6.72 11.48
N ALA A 243 17.49 -6.48 11.30
CA ALA A 243 18.00 -5.60 10.26
C ALA A 243 18.07 -6.32 8.91
N THR A 244 17.64 -5.67 7.84
CA THR A 244 17.91 -6.14 6.47
C THR A 244 19.05 -5.34 5.88
N ILE A 245 20.13 -6.02 5.49
CA ILE A 245 21.31 -5.37 4.90
C ILE A 245 21.29 -5.64 3.40
N VAL A 246 21.37 -4.57 2.60
CA VAL A 246 21.42 -4.60 1.15
C VAL A 246 22.67 -3.85 0.71
N GLN A 247 23.49 -4.45 -0.14
CA GLN A 247 24.63 -3.78 -0.74
C GLN A 247 24.20 -3.07 -2.03
N MET A 248 24.70 -1.85 -2.27
CA MET A 248 24.47 -1.17 -3.54
C MET A 248 25.06 -1.95 -4.70
N THR A 249 24.26 -2.12 -5.75
CA THR A 249 24.68 -2.80 -6.98
C THR A 249 24.68 -1.84 -8.17
N PRO A 250 25.52 -2.09 -9.20
CA PRO A 250 25.49 -1.29 -10.42
C PRO A 250 24.19 -1.41 -11.23
N ASP A 251 23.44 -2.51 -11.03
CA ASP A 251 22.13 -2.79 -11.63
C ASP A 251 20.98 -2.53 -10.65
N ASP A 252 19.74 -2.86 -11.01
CA ASP A 252 18.55 -2.63 -10.16
C ASP A 252 18.27 -3.77 -9.16
N SER A 253 19.20 -4.70 -8.98
CA SER A 253 18.98 -5.86 -8.12
C SER A 253 18.92 -5.50 -6.63
N ASP A 254 19.63 -4.45 -6.21
CA ASP A 254 19.53 -3.83 -4.90
C ASP A 254 18.16 -3.18 -4.66
N LEU A 255 17.66 -2.41 -5.63
CA LEU A 255 16.33 -1.78 -5.58
C LEU A 255 15.22 -2.83 -5.45
N ALA A 256 15.33 -3.94 -6.19
CA ALA A 256 14.39 -5.06 -6.09
C ALA A 256 14.45 -5.76 -4.72
N GLN A 257 15.62 -5.82 -4.09
CA GLN A 257 15.78 -6.35 -2.72
C GLN A 257 15.17 -5.40 -1.69
N LEU A 258 15.44 -4.10 -1.80
CA LEU A 258 14.86 -3.06 -0.95
C LEU A 258 13.34 -3.06 -1.03
N ASP A 259 12.75 -3.06 -2.23
CA ASP A 259 11.30 -3.04 -2.39
C ASP A 259 10.64 -4.28 -1.75
N ARG A 260 11.25 -5.46 -1.91
CA ARG A 260 10.78 -6.68 -1.23
C ARG A 260 10.86 -6.57 0.28
N ALA A 261 11.98 -6.10 0.82
CA ALA A 261 12.20 -5.96 2.26
C ALA A 261 11.20 -4.97 2.89
N ILE A 262 11.04 -3.80 2.26
CA ILE A 262 10.10 -2.78 2.72
C ILE A 262 8.65 -3.29 2.64
N ARG A 263 8.26 -3.97 1.55
CA ARG A 263 6.92 -4.58 1.45
C ARG A 263 6.69 -5.63 2.52
N SER A 264 7.67 -6.49 2.80
CA SER A 264 7.51 -7.52 3.83
C SER A 264 7.37 -6.92 5.22
N ALA A 265 8.14 -5.88 5.54
CA ALA A 265 8.05 -5.14 6.79
C ALA A 265 6.67 -4.54 6.98
N TYR A 266 6.17 -3.86 5.95
CA TYR A 266 4.85 -3.24 5.98
C TYR A 266 3.72 -4.26 6.14
N VAL A 267 3.77 -5.39 5.42
CA VAL A 267 2.77 -6.45 5.59
C VAL A 267 2.80 -7.05 7.00
N ALA A 268 3.97 -7.17 7.62
CA ALA A 268 4.10 -7.63 8.99
C ALA A 268 3.48 -6.63 9.98
N ALA A 269 3.77 -5.34 9.81
CA ALA A 269 3.18 -4.26 10.60
C ALA A 269 1.65 -4.17 10.45
N LEU A 270 1.12 -4.21 9.22
CA LEU A 270 -0.32 -4.24 8.95
C LEU A 270 -1.01 -5.44 9.60
N GLY A 271 -0.30 -6.56 9.82
CA GLY A 271 -0.83 -7.72 10.51
C GLY A 271 -1.32 -7.41 11.93
N GLN A 272 -0.69 -6.45 12.60
CA GLN A 272 -1.02 -6.03 13.97
C GLN A 272 -2.19 -5.03 14.02
N ASP A 273 -2.55 -4.39 12.91
CA ASP A 273 -3.62 -3.39 12.88
C ASP A 273 -5.00 -4.06 12.75
N ASP A 274 -5.75 -4.12 13.85
CA ASP A 274 -7.09 -4.73 13.92
C ASP A 274 -8.18 -3.97 13.15
N ARG A 275 -7.91 -2.74 12.69
CA ARG A 275 -8.86 -1.96 11.88
C ARG A 275 -8.96 -2.46 10.43
N LEU A 276 -7.95 -3.19 9.95
CA LEU A 276 -7.87 -3.58 8.54
C LEU A 276 -8.63 -4.88 8.23
N GLN A 277 -9.25 -4.93 7.04
CA GLN A 277 -9.99 -6.11 6.57
C GLN A 277 -9.05 -7.23 6.12
N TRP A 278 -9.42 -8.48 6.37
CA TRP A 278 -8.63 -9.63 5.95
C TRP A 278 -8.73 -9.94 4.46
N HIS A 279 -7.62 -10.35 3.85
CA HIS A 279 -7.56 -10.71 2.43
C HIS A 279 -7.87 -12.19 2.20
N ASP A 280 -9.04 -12.48 1.64
CA ASP A 280 -9.47 -13.85 1.30
C ASP A 280 -8.57 -14.46 0.20
N ARG A 281 -7.77 -15.47 0.57
CA ARG A 281 -6.88 -16.20 -0.34
C ARG A 281 -7.51 -17.49 -0.88
N GLY A 282 -8.78 -17.77 -0.55
CA GLY A 282 -9.48 -19.00 -0.94
C GLY A 282 -9.49 -19.27 -2.45
N ARG A 283 -9.51 -18.20 -3.26
CA ARG A 283 -9.42 -18.28 -4.73
C ARG A 283 -8.21 -19.05 -5.26
N LEU A 284 -7.11 -19.09 -4.51
CA LEU A 284 -5.90 -19.84 -4.93
C LEU A 284 -6.15 -21.36 -4.99
N LEU A 285 -7.07 -21.87 -4.17
CA LEU A 285 -7.46 -23.28 -4.16
C LEU A 285 -8.45 -23.63 -5.28
N ALA A 286 -9.11 -22.63 -5.90
CA ALA A 286 -9.98 -22.85 -7.04
C ALA A 286 -9.21 -23.24 -8.31
N ILE A 287 -7.97 -22.77 -8.47
CA ILE A 287 -7.11 -23.10 -9.63
C ILE A 287 -6.78 -24.60 -9.71
N PRO A 288 -6.19 -25.25 -8.68
CA PRO A 288 -5.95 -26.69 -8.72
C PRO A 288 -7.26 -27.49 -8.78
N ALA A 289 -8.35 -27.00 -8.17
CA ALA A 289 -9.66 -27.63 -8.32
C ALA A 289 -10.12 -27.62 -9.79
N ALA A 290 -9.99 -26.50 -10.50
CA ALA A 290 -10.32 -26.39 -11.92
C ALA A 290 -9.45 -27.32 -12.80
N LEU A 291 -8.15 -27.43 -12.51
CA LEU A 291 -7.26 -28.36 -13.22
C LEU A 291 -7.68 -29.83 -13.04
N LEU A 292 -8.11 -30.22 -11.84
CA LEU A 292 -8.63 -31.56 -11.58
C LEU A 292 -9.96 -31.82 -12.29
N VAL A 293 -10.83 -30.80 -12.39
CA VAL A 293 -12.08 -30.87 -13.15
C VAL A 293 -11.83 -31.15 -14.64
N LEU A 294 -10.74 -30.64 -15.24
CA LEU A 294 -10.40 -30.92 -16.65
C LEU A 294 -10.18 -32.41 -16.94
N LEU A 295 -9.77 -33.21 -15.94
CA LEU A 295 -9.60 -34.65 -16.10
C LEU A 295 -10.94 -35.38 -16.36
N TRP A 296 -12.08 -34.74 -16.09
CA TRP A 296 -13.41 -35.30 -16.38
C TRP A 296 -13.79 -35.31 -17.86
N PHE A 297 -13.04 -34.64 -18.74
CA PHE A 297 -13.18 -34.79 -20.19
C PHE A 297 -12.66 -36.15 -20.69
N ARG A 298 -11.95 -36.92 -19.85
CA ARG A 298 -11.42 -38.24 -20.20
C ARG A 298 -12.53 -39.29 -20.27
N ARG A 299 -12.56 -40.07 -21.35
CA ARG A 299 -13.50 -41.18 -21.56
C ARG A 299 -13.41 -42.19 -20.40
N GLY A 300 -14.53 -42.46 -19.72
CA GLY A 300 -14.61 -43.33 -18.53
C GLY A 300 -14.57 -42.60 -17.19
N TRP A 301 -14.45 -41.26 -17.17
CA TRP A 301 -14.50 -40.42 -15.97
C TRP A 301 -15.81 -39.60 -15.85
N THR A 302 -16.71 -39.73 -16.82
CA THR A 302 -17.97 -39.00 -16.89
C THR A 302 -19.00 -39.58 -15.91
N MET A 303 -19.17 -38.95 -14.75
CA MET A 303 -20.41 -39.11 -13.98
C MET A 303 -21.57 -38.51 -14.78
N ARG A 304 -22.68 -39.25 -14.89
CA ARG A 304 -23.93 -38.82 -15.58
C ARG A 304 -24.51 -37.50 -15.06
N TRP A 305 -24.01 -36.99 -13.93
CA TRP A 305 -24.32 -35.68 -13.34
C TRP A 305 -23.73 -34.48 -14.09
N ALA A 306 -22.76 -34.67 -14.99
CA ALA A 306 -22.27 -33.61 -15.86
C ALA A 306 -23.41 -32.98 -16.69
N MET A 307 -24.43 -33.77 -17.03
CA MET A 307 -25.63 -33.31 -17.73
C MET A 307 -26.52 -32.43 -16.83
N VAL A 308 -26.57 -32.69 -15.52
CA VAL A 308 -27.32 -31.87 -14.54
C VAL A 308 -26.61 -30.52 -14.31
N LEU A 309 -25.27 -30.53 -14.22
CA LEU A 309 -24.47 -29.30 -14.17
C LEU A 309 -24.52 -28.48 -15.47
N LEU A 310 -24.62 -29.16 -16.63
CA LEU A 310 -24.85 -28.51 -17.94
C LEU A 310 -26.26 -27.91 -18.08
N LEU A 311 -27.25 -28.47 -17.37
CA LEU A 311 -28.63 -28.00 -17.38
C LEU A 311 -28.91 -26.91 -16.33
N LEU A 312 -28.11 -26.81 -15.26
CA LEU A 312 -28.21 -25.76 -14.25
C LEU A 312 -28.16 -24.32 -14.83
N PRO A 313 -27.26 -23.96 -15.77
CA PRO A 313 -27.23 -22.62 -16.35
C PRO A 313 -28.43 -22.32 -17.25
N LEU A 314 -29.22 -23.31 -17.70
CA LEU A 314 -30.49 -23.06 -18.40
C LEU A 314 -31.61 -22.61 -17.46
N MET A 315 -31.43 -22.71 -16.15
CA MET A 315 -32.37 -22.16 -15.16
C MET A 315 -31.97 -20.76 -14.67
N SER A 316 -30.81 -20.26 -15.11
CA SER A 316 -30.38 -18.88 -14.85
C SER A 316 -31.06 -17.96 -15.86
N THR A 317 -31.66 -16.86 -15.39
CA THR A 317 -32.15 -15.80 -16.29
C THR A 317 -30.98 -15.25 -17.12
N PRO A 318 -31.10 -15.11 -18.45
CA PRO A 318 -30.03 -14.55 -19.26
C PRO A 318 -29.68 -13.15 -18.74
N GLY A 319 -28.43 -12.96 -18.35
CA GLY A 319 -27.89 -11.64 -18.04
C GLY A 319 -27.88 -10.76 -19.30
N GLN A 320 -27.83 -9.44 -19.10
CA GLN A 320 -27.74 -8.49 -20.22
C GLN A 320 -26.54 -8.82 -21.13
N ALA A 321 -26.76 -8.76 -22.44
CA ALA A 321 -25.72 -9.01 -23.43
C ALA A 321 -24.54 -8.05 -23.21
N ARG A 322 -23.36 -8.61 -22.93
CA ARG A 322 -22.11 -7.85 -22.80
C ARG A 322 -21.34 -7.90 -24.12
N ALA A 323 -20.81 -6.75 -24.54
CA ALA A 323 -19.85 -6.68 -25.65
C ALA A 323 -18.46 -7.10 -25.13
N GLU A 324 -18.28 -8.39 -24.90
CA GLU A 324 -17.05 -8.93 -24.31
C GLU A 324 -15.93 -9.08 -25.35
N GLY A 325 -14.75 -8.56 -25.02
CA GLY A 325 -13.49 -8.97 -25.64
C GLY A 325 -12.95 -10.24 -25.01
N TRP A 326 -11.95 -10.88 -25.63
CA TRP A 326 -11.36 -12.12 -25.09
C TRP A 326 -10.80 -11.98 -23.67
N ARG A 327 -10.47 -10.76 -23.23
CA ARG A 327 -9.96 -10.47 -21.88
C ARG A 327 -11.04 -10.64 -20.80
N ASP A 328 -12.29 -10.31 -21.12
CA ASP A 328 -13.42 -10.41 -20.19
C ASP A 328 -13.73 -11.87 -19.80
N TRP A 329 -13.29 -12.83 -20.62
CA TRP A 329 -13.42 -14.26 -20.33
C TRP A 329 -12.46 -14.76 -19.26
N PHE A 330 -11.31 -14.08 -19.10
CA PHE A 330 -10.25 -14.50 -18.20
C PHE A 330 -10.07 -13.56 -17.00
N LEU A 331 -10.45 -12.28 -17.14
CA LEU A 331 -10.25 -11.24 -16.14
C LEU A 331 -11.57 -10.57 -15.80
N THR A 332 -11.89 -10.51 -14.51
CA THR A 332 -13.05 -9.75 -14.04
C THR A 332 -12.85 -8.24 -14.30
N PRO A 333 -13.93 -7.45 -14.39
CA PRO A 333 -13.82 -5.99 -14.55
C PRO A 333 -12.91 -5.36 -13.47
N ASP A 334 -13.01 -5.83 -12.22
CA ASP A 334 -12.11 -5.38 -11.15
C ASP A 334 -10.64 -5.77 -11.36
N GLN A 335 -10.35 -6.94 -11.93
CA GLN A 335 -8.97 -7.32 -12.27
C GLN A 335 -8.43 -6.46 -13.41
N GLN A 336 -9.26 -6.15 -14.39
CA GLN A 336 -8.89 -5.25 -15.48
C GLN A 336 -8.66 -3.83 -14.97
N GLY A 337 -9.55 -3.34 -14.09
CA GLY A 337 -9.41 -2.08 -13.37
C GLY A 337 -8.12 -2.04 -12.56
N GLN A 338 -7.77 -3.11 -11.83
CA GLN A 338 -6.52 -3.18 -11.08
C GLN A 338 -5.28 -3.16 -11.99
N ILE A 339 -5.34 -3.83 -13.15
CA ILE A 339 -4.25 -3.77 -14.14
C ILE A 339 -4.10 -2.34 -14.68
N ALA A 340 -5.20 -1.65 -14.97
CA ALA A 340 -5.19 -0.25 -15.38
C ALA A 340 -4.65 0.67 -14.27
N MET A 341 -5.04 0.46 -13.01
CA MET A 341 -4.47 1.15 -11.83
C MET A 341 -2.96 0.98 -11.75
N ASN A 342 -2.46 -0.25 -11.91
CA ASN A 342 -1.02 -0.53 -11.84
C ASN A 342 -0.24 0.11 -13.01
N ARG A 343 -0.91 0.35 -14.14
CA ARG A 343 -0.36 1.08 -15.29
C ARG A 343 -0.51 2.60 -15.19
N LYS A 344 -1.09 3.09 -14.09
CA LYS A 344 -1.42 4.52 -13.86
C LYS A 344 -2.47 5.08 -14.81
N GLU A 345 -3.27 4.22 -15.44
CA GLU A 345 -4.39 4.59 -16.30
C GLU A 345 -5.66 4.80 -15.44
N TYR A 346 -5.62 5.76 -14.52
CA TYR A 346 -6.61 5.88 -13.44
C TYR A 346 -8.04 6.17 -13.92
N SER A 347 -8.20 7.04 -14.91
CA SER A 347 -9.52 7.37 -15.48
C SER A 347 -10.18 6.13 -16.11
N ALA A 348 -9.42 5.35 -16.89
CA ALA A 348 -9.88 4.10 -17.47
C ALA A 348 -10.20 3.06 -16.38
N ALA A 349 -9.36 2.94 -15.36
CA ALA A 349 -9.59 2.05 -14.23
C ALA A 349 -10.91 2.35 -13.52
N GLY A 350 -11.24 3.63 -13.31
CA GLY A 350 -12.49 4.07 -12.70
C GLY A 350 -13.74 3.58 -13.44
N GLY A 351 -13.68 3.46 -14.76
CA GLY A 351 -14.78 2.90 -15.57
C GLY A 351 -14.82 1.38 -15.62
N LEU A 352 -13.74 0.69 -15.25
CA LEU A 352 -13.63 -0.78 -15.29
C LEU A 352 -14.06 -1.45 -13.98
N PHE A 353 -13.83 -0.82 -12.84
CA PHE A 353 -14.18 -1.42 -11.55
C PHE A 353 -15.70 -1.61 -11.41
N GLN A 354 -16.10 -2.83 -11.06
CA GLN A 354 -17.44 -3.17 -10.62
C GLN A 354 -17.61 -2.85 -9.13
N ASP A 355 -16.55 -3.01 -8.32
CA ASP A 355 -16.51 -2.50 -6.96
C ASP A 355 -16.59 -0.96 -6.97
N ARG A 356 -17.67 -0.42 -6.43
CA ARG A 356 -17.93 1.02 -6.43
C ARG A 356 -16.90 1.81 -5.66
N TYR A 357 -16.38 1.27 -4.56
CA TYR A 357 -15.36 1.96 -3.78
C TYR A 357 -14.05 2.08 -4.57
N LEU A 358 -13.63 0.99 -5.22
CA LEU A 358 -12.44 1.00 -6.08
C LEU A 358 -12.61 1.90 -7.31
N SER A 359 -13.81 1.95 -7.90
CA SER A 359 -14.16 2.88 -8.97
C SER A 359 -14.01 4.34 -8.53
N GLY A 360 -14.59 4.71 -7.38
CA GLY A 360 -14.45 6.04 -6.79
C GLY A 360 -12.99 6.38 -6.48
N TYR A 361 -12.23 5.43 -5.94
CA TYR A 361 -10.81 5.59 -5.65
C TYR A 361 -9.96 5.84 -6.90
N ALA A 362 -10.21 5.09 -7.97
CA ALA A 362 -9.52 5.28 -9.24
C ALA A 362 -9.80 6.67 -9.83
N LYS A 363 -11.05 7.14 -9.78
CA LYS A 363 -11.44 8.49 -10.20
C LYS A 363 -10.79 9.58 -9.33
N TYR A 364 -10.70 9.37 -8.02
CA TYR A 364 -9.95 10.26 -7.12
C TYR A 364 -8.48 10.37 -7.54
N LYS A 365 -7.80 9.25 -7.83
CA LYS A 365 -6.41 9.25 -8.33
C LYS A 365 -6.28 9.84 -9.73
N ALA A 366 -7.33 9.81 -10.55
CA ALA A 366 -7.39 10.47 -11.85
C ALA A 366 -7.55 12.00 -11.75
N GLY A 367 -7.85 12.55 -10.56
CA GLY A 367 -8.20 13.97 -10.38
C GLY A 367 -9.66 14.29 -10.71
N GLU A 368 -10.49 13.28 -10.98
CA GLU A 368 -11.92 13.41 -11.26
C GLU A 368 -12.70 13.48 -9.93
N TYR A 369 -12.41 14.50 -9.12
CA TYR A 369 -12.89 14.59 -7.74
C TYR A 369 -14.41 14.68 -7.61
N ALA A 370 -15.10 15.42 -8.49
CA ALA A 370 -16.56 15.53 -8.46
C ALA A 370 -17.27 14.16 -8.65
N ASP A 371 -16.81 13.37 -9.61
CA ASP A 371 -17.35 12.03 -9.86
C ASP A 371 -17.04 11.08 -8.71
N ALA A 372 -15.80 11.12 -8.21
CA ALA A 372 -15.38 10.29 -7.09
C ALA A 372 -16.19 10.59 -5.82
N ALA A 373 -16.42 11.86 -5.49
CA ALA A 373 -17.25 12.28 -4.35
C ALA A 373 -18.67 11.74 -4.48
N THR A 374 -19.26 11.80 -5.68
CA THR A 374 -20.61 11.27 -5.95
C THR A 374 -20.67 9.75 -5.76
N ILE A 375 -19.63 9.03 -6.17
CA ILE A 375 -19.55 7.57 -5.99
C ILE A 375 -19.43 7.22 -4.50
N PHE A 376 -18.57 7.90 -3.76
CA PHE A 376 -18.37 7.67 -2.33
C PHE A 376 -19.58 8.06 -1.48
N ALA A 377 -20.26 9.15 -1.83
CA ALA A 377 -21.49 9.59 -1.17
C ALA A 377 -22.60 8.53 -1.22
N ALA A 378 -22.64 7.72 -2.29
CA ALA A 378 -23.63 6.65 -2.47
C ALA A 378 -23.36 5.38 -1.64
N LEU A 379 -22.23 5.31 -0.92
CA LEU A 379 -21.86 4.17 -0.10
C LEU A 379 -22.07 4.48 1.39
N GLU A 380 -22.65 3.52 2.10
CA GLU A 380 -22.98 3.62 3.54
C GLU A 380 -21.91 2.94 4.41
N THR A 381 -20.63 3.19 4.10
CA THR A 381 -19.51 2.67 4.89
C THR A 381 -18.70 3.84 5.48
N PRO A 382 -18.09 3.68 6.67
CA PRO A 382 -17.25 4.72 7.25
C PRO A 382 -16.10 5.08 6.30
N GLU A 383 -15.49 4.09 5.64
CA GLU A 383 -14.40 4.31 4.68
C GLU A 383 -14.82 5.18 3.51
N ALA A 384 -16.03 4.99 2.97
CA ALA A 384 -16.52 5.79 1.87
C ALA A 384 -16.89 7.21 2.31
N ALA A 385 -17.44 7.40 3.51
CA ALA A 385 -17.70 8.74 4.06
C ALA A 385 -16.39 9.53 4.25
N PHE A 386 -15.35 8.89 4.77
CA PHE A 386 -14.02 9.51 4.87
C PHE A 386 -13.42 9.80 3.49
N ALA A 387 -13.56 8.87 2.55
CA ALA A 387 -13.12 9.05 1.16
C ALA A 387 -13.78 10.23 0.47
N GLU A 388 -15.09 10.38 0.67
CA GLU A 388 -15.88 11.50 0.21
C GLU A 388 -15.34 12.81 0.79
N GLY A 389 -15.08 12.86 2.11
CA GLY A 389 -14.47 14.01 2.77
C GLY A 389 -13.15 14.42 2.13
N MET A 390 -12.21 13.47 2.02
CA MET A 390 -10.91 13.69 1.39
C MET A 390 -11.04 14.18 -0.06
N THR A 391 -11.97 13.60 -0.81
CA THR A 391 -12.22 13.96 -2.21
C THR A 391 -12.80 15.37 -2.33
N ARG A 392 -13.73 15.74 -1.45
CA ARG A 392 -14.37 17.05 -1.42
C ARG A 392 -13.40 18.16 -1.02
N ILE A 393 -12.48 17.92 -0.07
CA ILE A 393 -11.37 18.86 0.21
C ILE A 393 -10.58 19.14 -1.08
N ARG A 394 -10.20 18.08 -1.81
CA ARG A 394 -9.44 18.23 -3.07
C ARG A 394 -10.23 18.98 -4.14
N ASN A 395 -11.56 18.85 -4.14
CA ASN A 395 -12.47 19.62 -4.99
C ASN A 395 -12.80 21.02 -4.44
N ARG A 396 -12.18 21.46 -3.33
CA ARG A 396 -12.44 22.73 -2.63
C ARG A 396 -13.85 22.88 -2.07
N GLU A 397 -14.54 21.77 -1.86
CA GLU A 397 -15.86 21.70 -1.25
C GLU A 397 -15.72 21.46 0.26
N TYR A 398 -15.31 22.48 1.02
CA TYR A 398 -14.96 22.32 2.44
C TYR A 398 -16.18 22.02 3.33
N ARG A 399 -17.33 22.69 3.13
CA ARG A 399 -18.55 22.38 3.91
C ARG A 399 -19.05 20.95 3.67
N PRO A 400 -19.17 20.48 2.41
CA PRO A 400 -19.58 19.09 2.17
C PRO A 400 -18.52 18.09 2.65
N ALA A 401 -17.22 18.44 2.64
CA ALA A 401 -16.16 17.61 3.22
C ALA A 401 -16.33 17.42 4.73
N ILE A 402 -16.60 18.49 5.48
CA ILE A 402 -16.86 18.46 6.93
C ILE A 402 -18.01 17.50 7.24
N ALA A 403 -19.14 17.62 6.52
CA ALA A 403 -20.29 16.75 6.70
C ALA A 403 -19.95 15.27 6.44
N ALA A 404 -19.10 14.99 5.45
CA ALA A 404 -18.67 13.65 5.14
C ALA A 404 -17.74 13.05 6.23
N PHE A 405 -16.84 13.83 6.83
CA PHE A 405 -16.02 13.37 7.95
C PHE A 405 -16.84 13.18 9.23
N GLU A 406 -17.81 14.06 9.51
CA GLU A 406 -18.76 13.86 10.62
C GLU A 406 -19.53 12.55 10.45
N ARG A 407 -20.05 12.28 9.25
CA ARG A 407 -20.68 10.99 8.92
C ARG A 407 -19.72 9.80 9.09
N ALA A 408 -18.44 9.96 8.73
CA ALA A 408 -17.44 8.91 8.93
C ALA A 408 -17.24 8.58 10.42
N LEU A 409 -17.21 9.59 11.28
CA LEU A 409 -17.10 9.46 12.74
C LEU A 409 -18.39 8.95 13.39
N GLU A 410 -19.56 9.29 12.84
CA GLU A 410 -20.83 8.68 13.30
C GLU A 410 -20.84 7.17 13.04
N LEU A 411 -20.34 6.73 11.88
CA LEU A 411 -20.25 5.31 11.51
C LEU A 411 -19.10 4.59 12.24
N ARG A 412 -18.02 5.30 12.58
CA ARG A 412 -16.86 4.80 13.35
C ARG A 412 -16.34 5.89 14.30
N PRO A 413 -16.80 5.92 15.56
CA PRO A 413 -16.42 6.97 16.52
C PRO A 413 -14.93 7.04 16.83
N ASP A 414 -14.24 5.90 16.95
CA ASP A 414 -12.82 5.85 17.32
C ASP A 414 -11.92 5.86 16.06
N TRP A 415 -11.91 6.98 15.31
CA TRP A 415 -11.14 7.11 14.07
C TRP A 415 -10.30 8.42 14.02
N PRO A 416 -9.06 8.41 14.57
CA PRO A 416 -8.18 9.58 14.66
C PRO A 416 -7.96 10.31 13.34
N GLU A 417 -7.78 9.56 12.25
CA GLU A 417 -7.57 10.15 10.94
C GLU A 417 -8.78 10.97 10.48
N ALA A 418 -10.01 10.51 10.77
CA ALA A 418 -11.22 11.25 10.46
C ALA A 418 -11.40 12.47 11.37
N GLU A 419 -11.03 12.38 12.66
CA GLU A 419 -11.04 13.52 13.58
C GLU A 419 -10.06 14.62 13.15
N HIS A 420 -8.83 14.24 12.82
CA HIS A 420 -7.81 15.17 12.37
C HIS A 420 -8.22 15.88 11.07
N ASN A 421 -8.70 15.12 10.08
CA ASN A 421 -9.14 15.71 8.81
C ASN A 421 -10.40 16.57 8.98
N LEU A 422 -11.30 16.24 9.91
CA LEU A 422 -12.44 17.08 10.26
C LEU A 422 -11.98 18.43 10.85
N ALA A 423 -11.05 18.40 11.80
CA ALA A 423 -10.49 19.61 12.41
C ALA A 423 -9.80 20.49 11.36
N LEU A 424 -8.94 19.90 10.54
CA LEU A 424 -8.26 20.59 9.44
C LEU A 424 -9.25 21.19 8.43
N SER A 425 -10.31 20.46 8.08
CA SER A 425 -11.33 20.97 7.15
C SER A 425 -12.07 22.19 7.71
N LYS A 426 -12.33 22.22 9.02
CA LYS A 426 -12.95 23.36 9.71
C LYS A 426 -12.01 24.57 9.72
N GLU A 427 -10.73 24.37 10.00
CA GLU A 427 -9.71 25.42 9.97
C GLU A 427 -9.54 26.01 8.56
N ILE A 428 -9.47 25.15 7.53
CA ILE A 428 -9.38 25.61 6.13
C ILE A 428 -10.61 26.43 5.75
N LEU A 429 -11.81 25.99 6.14
CA LEU A 429 -13.04 26.73 5.86
C LEU A 429 -13.00 28.12 6.52
N GLU A 430 -12.62 28.20 7.80
CA GLU A 430 -12.50 29.47 8.52
C GLU A 430 -11.46 30.40 7.86
N TYR A 431 -10.30 29.87 7.47
CA TYR A 431 -9.29 30.64 6.74
C TYR A 431 -9.81 31.17 5.40
N VAL A 432 -10.50 30.34 4.62
CA VAL A 432 -11.05 30.74 3.31
C VAL A 432 -12.15 31.79 3.47
N GLU A 433 -13.03 31.65 4.46
CA GLU A 433 -14.10 32.62 4.74
C GLU A 433 -13.51 33.96 5.19
N THR A 434 -12.60 33.95 6.16
CA THR A 434 -11.95 35.17 6.68
C THR A 434 -11.08 35.87 5.64
N THR A 435 -10.35 35.13 4.80
CA THR A 435 -9.56 35.71 3.72
C THR A 435 -10.45 36.30 2.62
N ARG A 436 -11.59 35.66 2.30
CA ARG A 436 -12.56 36.17 1.33
C ARG A 436 -13.23 37.46 1.83
N GLU A 437 -13.53 37.56 3.13
CA GLU A 437 -14.02 38.78 3.76
C GLU A 437 -12.98 39.92 3.74
N GLN A 438 -11.69 39.61 3.82
CA GLN A 438 -10.61 40.60 3.73
C GLN A 438 -10.26 41.01 2.29
N SER A 439 -10.55 40.14 1.32
CA SER A 439 -10.28 40.34 -0.12
C SER A 439 -11.44 41.01 -0.87
N ASP A 440 -12.49 41.44 -0.16
CA ASP A 440 -13.63 42.18 -0.71
C ASP A 440 -13.26 43.65 -1.05
N THR A 441 -12.07 43.85 -1.63
CA THR A 441 -11.64 45.07 -2.32
C THR A 441 -12.02 45.06 -3.81
N GLY A 442 -12.86 44.12 -4.25
CA GLY A 442 -13.57 44.20 -5.53
C GLY A 442 -12.82 43.70 -6.76
N GLU A 443 -11.65 43.08 -6.64
CA GLU A 443 -10.95 42.47 -7.78
C GLU A 443 -10.37 41.10 -7.40
N ASP A 444 -11.16 40.04 -7.59
CA ASP A 444 -10.82 38.84 -8.37
C ASP A 444 -11.80 37.71 -8.01
N SER A 445 -12.96 37.68 -8.69
CA SER A 445 -13.92 36.60 -8.57
C SER A 445 -13.45 35.39 -9.39
N GLY A 446 -12.64 34.54 -8.78
CA GLY A 446 -12.33 33.20 -9.27
C GLY A 446 -13.59 32.34 -9.37
N ILE A 447 -13.99 32.06 -10.61
CA ILE A 447 -14.94 31.07 -11.13
C ILE A 447 -15.51 30.08 -10.08
N GLY A 448 -16.65 30.46 -9.50
CA GLY A 448 -17.65 29.56 -8.94
C GLY A 448 -19.01 30.01 -9.48
N ALA A 449 -19.68 29.16 -10.25
CA ALA A 449 -21.01 29.48 -10.77
C ALA A 449 -22.03 29.47 -9.61
N ASP A 450 -22.81 30.56 -9.53
CA ASP A 450 -24.04 30.76 -8.76
C ASP A 450 -23.93 30.91 -7.22
N ASP A 451 -23.12 31.86 -6.73
CA ASP A 451 -23.30 32.40 -5.37
C ASP A 451 -24.03 33.76 -5.42
N VAL A 452 -25.19 33.83 -4.74
CA VAL A 452 -25.96 35.06 -4.57
C VAL A 452 -25.35 35.88 -3.42
N VAL A 453 -24.72 37.01 -3.75
CA VAL A 453 -24.13 37.93 -2.78
C VAL A 453 -25.23 38.85 -2.21
N PHE A 454 -25.33 38.93 -0.88
CA PHE A 454 -26.13 39.95 -0.20
C PHE A 454 -25.26 41.18 0.10
N ASP A 455 -25.85 42.35 -0.04
CA ASP A 455 -25.18 43.64 0.11
C ASP A 455 -24.72 43.90 1.56
N ASN A 456 -23.57 44.54 1.71
CA ASN A 456 -22.83 44.68 2.94
C ASN A 456 -23.42 45.83 3.80
N GLU A 457 -24.36 45.53 4.70
CA GLU A 457 -25.10 46.54 5.50
C GLU A 457 -24.25 47.30 6.54
N ALA A 458 -22.95 47.01 6.69
CA ALA A 458 -22.19 47.43 7.86
C ALA A 458 -21.25 48.64 7.68
N GLN A 459 -21.09 49.24 6.50
CA GLN A 459 -20.19 50.41 6.26
C GLN A 459 -18.82 50.32 6.97
N ARG A 460 -18.16 49.16 6.95
CA ARG A 460 -16.82 48.98 7.52
C ARG A 460 -15.79 48.83 6.41
N GLY A 461 -15.27 49.96 5.94
CA GLY A 461 -14.02 50.02 5.19
C GLY A 461 -13.05 50.97 5.89
N SER A 462 -11.76 50.62 5.97
CA SER A 462 -10.71 51.52 6.45
C SER A 462 -9.63 51.67 5.38
N ASP A 463 -9.19 52.91 5.15
CA ASP A 463 -8.13 53.23 4.18
C ASP A 463 -6.77 52.66 4.63
N THR A 464 -6.13 51.89 3.76
CA THR A 464 -4.76 51.42 3.94
C THR A 464 -3.80 52.25 3.09
N THR A 465 -2.88 52.94 3.75
CA THR A 465 -1.76 53.63 3.09
C THR A 465 -0.54 52.71 3.09
N ILE A 466 0.03 52.46 1.91
CA ILE A 466 1.25 51.66 1.76
C ILE A 466 2.46 52.61 1.86
N GLU A 467 3.26 52.49 2.93
CA GLU A 467 4.57 53.13 3.02
C GLU A 467 5.63 52.27 2.33
N ALA A 468 6.38 52.87 1.39
CA ALA A 468 7.54 52.24 0.77
C ALA A 468 8.74 52.22 1.74
N ALA A 469 9.29 51.05 2.03
CA ALA A 469 10.38 50.86 2.98
C ALA A 469 11.75 51.31 2.43
N LYS A 470 12.53 51.99 3.30
CA LYS A 470 13.93 52.36 3.08
C LYS A 470 14.87 51.18 3.31
N GLU A 471 15.91 51.10 2.48
CA GLU A 471 17.03 50.15 2.60
C GLU A 471 17.79 50.30 3.92
N GLY A 472 17.81 49.23 4.71
CA GLY A 472 18.63 49.07 5.90
C GLY A 472 18.54 47.63 6.40
N ALA A 473 19.70 47.00 6.61
CA ALA A 473 19.85 45.58 6.94
C ALA A 473 18.96 45.11 8.10
N ALA A 474 17.87 44.41 7.75
CA ALA A 474 17.03 43.64 8.65
C ALA A 474 16.80 42.25 8.03
N ALA A 475 16.46 41.27 8.88
CA ALA A 475 16.19 39.89 8.47
C ALA A 475 15.27 39.83 7.25
N GLN A 476 15.64 39.01 6.26
CA GLN A 476 14.96 38.92 4.98
C GLN A 476 13.47 38.64 5.16
N THR A 477 12.63 39.38 4.44
CA THR A 477 11.18 39.14 4.36
C THR A 477 10.87 37.89 3.53
N ALA A 478 9.68 37.31 3.71
CA ALA A 478 9.22 36.11 2.98
C ALA A 478 9.36 36.21 1.44
N ASP A 479 9.27 37.43 0.88
CA ASP A 479 9.45 37.65 -0.56
C ASP A 479 10.93 37.63 -1.00
N GLN A 480 11.85 38.14 -0.18
CA GLN A 480 13.29 37.97 -0.40
C GLN A 480 13.70 36.50 -0.24
N TRP A 481 13.07 35.78 0.68
CA TRP A 481 13.19 34.33 0.85
C TRP A 481 12.76 33.55 -0.41
N ILE A 482 11.60 33.87 -1.01
CA ILE A 482 11.13 33.27 -2.26
C ILE A 482 12.10 33.52 -3.43
N SER A 483 12.69 34.72 -3.51
CA SER A 483 13.67 35.04 -4.56
C SER A 483 15.04 34.35 -4.37
N SER A 484 15.38 33.98 -3.13
CA SER A 484 16.67 33.33 -2.79
C SER A 484 16.66 31.80 -2.97
N ILE A 485 15.46 31.20 -3.05
CA ILE A 485 15.26 29.77 -3.31
C ILE A 485 15.86 29.34 -4.66
N ASP A 486 16.11 30.28 -5.57
CA ASP A 486 16.52 29.99 -6.94
C ASP A 486 18.04 29.79 -7.16
N THR A 487 18.90 29.81 -6.11
CA THR A 487 20.37 29.81 -6.37
C THR A 487 21.28 28.80 -5.62
N ASP A 488 20.91 28.19 -4.49
CA ASP A 488 21.72 27.09 -3.90
C ASP A 488 20.98 26.34 -2.76
N MET A 489 20.40 25.17 -3.05
CA MET A 489 19.67 24.35 -2.05
C MET A 489 20.55 23.94 -0.86
N THR A 490 21.85 23.76 -1.08
CA THR A 490 22.81 23.38 -0.04
C THR A 490 22.87 24.44 1.06
N LYS A 491 22.95 25.72 0.68
CA LYS A 491 23.00 26.85 1.63
C LYS A 491 21.69 27.00 2.39
N PHE A 492 20.56 26.77 1.72
CA PHE A 492 19.25 26.77 2.34
C PHE A 492 19.18 25.71 3.45
N LEU A 493 19.51 24.46 3.14
CA LEU A 493 19.50 23.37 4.11
C LEU A 493 20.47 23.65 5.27
N ARG A 494 21.67 24.15 4.97
CA ARG A 494 22.65 24.54 6.00
C ARG A 494 22.09 25.55 6.99
N SER A 495 21.47 26.63 6.48
CA SER A 495 20.91 27.67 7.34
C SER A 495 19.81 27.12 8.24
N ARG A 496 18.93 26.27 7.69
CA ARG A 496 17.85 25.64 8.45
C ARG A 496 18.37 24.69 9.52
N PHE A 497 19.30 23.81 9.18
CA PHE A 497 19.86 22.84 10.12
C PHE A 497 20.65 23.51 11.25
N LEU A 498 21.34 24.63 10.96
CA LEU A 498 22.00 25.43 11.98
C LEU A 498 21.03 25.99 13.03
N ILE A 499 19.86 26.48 12.59
CA ILE A 499 18.82 26.98 13.49
C ILE A 499 18.23 25.82 14.32
N GLU A 500 17.84 24.73 13.67
CA GLU A 500 17.29 23.55 14.36
C GLU A 500 18.27 22.98 15.40
N ASN A 501 19.58 22.94 15.09
CA ASN A 501 20.58 22.46 16.04
C ASN A 501 20.76 23.43 17.23
N GLN A 502 20.65 24.74 17.02
CA GLN A 502 20.71 25.73 18.10
C GLN A 502 19.50 25.65 19.03
N GLU A 503 18.32 25.36 18.49
CA GLU A 503 17.09 25.16 19.27
C GLU A 503 17.16 23.86 20.09
N ALA A 504 17.75 22.80 19.54
CA ALA A 504 17.91 21.51 20.23
C ALA A 504 18.96 21.54 21.37
N GLU A 505 19.88 22.51 21.38
CA GLU A 505 20.90 22.69 22.42
C GLU A 505 20.42 23.52 23.62
N GLN A 506 19.26 24.19 23.51
CA GLN A 506 18.62 24.96 24.59
C GLN A 506 17.61 24.10 25.37
#